data_AF-A0A0P1GCG9-F1
#
_entry.id   AF-A0A0P1GCG9-F1
#
_cell.length_a   1.000
_cell.length_b   1.000
_cell.length_c   1.000
_cell.angle_alpha   90.00
_cell.angle_beta   90.00
_cell.angle_gamma   90.00
#
_symmetry.space_group_name_H-M   'P 1'
#
loop_
_entity.id
_entity.type
_entity.pdbx_description
1 polymer ?
#
loop_
_entity_poly.entity_id
_entity_poly.type
_entity_poly.pdbx_seq_one_letter_code
_entity_poly.pdbx_strand_id
1 'polypeptide(L)'
;MIIRGANEGDKPSIWAMLEPVFRAGETYAIDRDISGPAALDYWFGPERRVFVAEDGAELLGTYYIVRNQKGGGSHVCNCGYVTAAAARGKGVARAMLAHSLDLAPTLGFRAMQYNCVISTNTRAVDTWTRAGFDTVGRLPGAFEMPDGQEVDALVMFRRL
;
A
#
# COMPACT_ATOMS: atom_id res chain seq x y z
N MET A 1 3.62 -14.23 13.19
CA MET A 1 3.57 -12.92 12.49
C MET A 1 3.33 -11.78 13.46
N ILE A 2 4.26 -10.83 13.49
CA ILE A 2 4.26 -9.59 14.28
C ILE A 2 4.29 -8.41 13.30
N ILE A 3 3.62 -7.30 13.63
CA ILE A 3 3.71 -6.05 12.87
C ILE A 3 4.32 -4.99 13.77
N ARG A 4 5.38 -4.34 13.27
CA ARG A 4 6.13 -3.31 14.01
C ARG A 4 6.55 -2.18 13.10
N GLY A 5 6.94 -1.05 13.71
CA GLY A 5 7.58 0.04 12.96
C GLY A 5 8.84 -0.44 12.25
N ALA A 6 9.02 0.01 11.02
CA ALA A 6 10.24 -0.23 10.26
C ALA A 6 11.38 0.63 10.80
N ASN A 7 12.60 0.09 10.78
CA ASN A 7 13.83 0.81 11.09
C ASN A 7 14.80 0.80 9.90
N GLU A 8 15.92 1.51 10.01
CA GLU A 8 16.92 1.63 8.94
C GLU A 8 17.48 0.26 8.47
N GLY A 9 17.61 -0.71 9.38
CA GLY A 9 18.07 -2.06 9.06
C GLY A 9 17.08 -2.87 8.22
N ASP A 10 15.80 -2.49 8.16
CA ASP A 10 14.80 -3.17 7.35
C ASP A 10 14.84 -2.73 5.87
N LYS A 11 15.50 -1.61 5.55
CA LYS A 11 15.51 -1.01 4.20
C LYS A 11 15.94 -1.98 3.09
N PRO A 12 17.02 -2.79 3.24
CA PRO A 12 17.40 -3.75 2.20
C PRO A 12 16.31 -4.78 1.91
N SER A 13 15.66 -5.31 2.94
CA SER A 13 14.57 -6.29 2.80
C SER A 13 13.29 -5.64 2.25
N ILE A 14 12.99 -4.40 2.64
CA ILE A 14 11.90 -3.62 2.06
C ILE A 14 12.14 -3.40 0.58
N TRP A 15 13.33 -2.97 0.17
CA TRP A 15 13.68 -2.83 -1.24
C TRP A 15 13.49 -4.15 -2.00
N ALA A 16 14.00 -5.27 -1.47
CA ALA A 16 13.84 -6.59 -2.10
C ALA A 16 12.37 -7.01 -2.29
N MET A 17 11.44 -6.49 -1.47
CA MET A 17 10.00 -6.68 -1.65
C MET A 17 9.38 -5.70 -2.66
N LEU A 18 9.79 -4.43 -2.63
CA LEU A 18 9.27 -3.37 -3.50
C LEU A 18 9.70 -3.56 -4.95
N GLU A 19 10.97 -3.89 -5.19
CA GLU A 19 11.56 -3.98 -6.52
C GLU A 19 10.73 -4.84 -7.48
N PRO A 20 10.42 -6.13 -7.21
CA PRO A 20 9.65 -6.94 -8.14
C PRO A 20 8.24 -6.39 -8.40
N VAL A 21 7.63 -5.70 -7.42
CA VAL A 21 6.29 -5.09 -7.57
C VAL A 21 6.35 -3.86 -8.48
N PHE A 22 7.35 -2.99 -8.29
CA PHE A 22 7.51 -1.78 -9.11
C PHE A 22 7.96 -2.11 -10.53
N ARG A 23 8.88 -3.07 -10.69
CA ARG A 23 9.32 -3.56 -12.01
C ARG A 23 8.18 -4.19 -12.82
N ALA A 24 7.29 -4.91 -12.13
CA ALA A 24 6.08 -5.48 -12.74
C ALA A 24 5.17 -4.38 -13.29
N GLY A 25 4.97 -3.27 -12.56
CA GLY A 25 4.19 -2.12 -13.06
C GLY A 25 2.69 -2.39 -13.15
N GLU A 26 2.16 -3.36 -12.40
CA GLU A 26 0.76 -3.80 -12.51
C GLU A 26 -0.14 -3.25 -11.39
N THR A 27 0.44 -2.68 -10.34
CA THR A 27 -0.29 -2.37 -9.09
C THR A 27 0.03 -1.01 -8.47
N TYR A 28 1.07 -0.33 -8.97
CA TYR A 28 1.51 0.97 -8.50
C TYR A 28 1.79 1.88 -9.71
N ALA A 29 1.36 3.13 -9.63
CA ALA A 29 1.73 4.19 -10.57
C ALA A 29 3.10 4.76 -10.19
N ILE A 30 4.15 3.96 -10.40
CA ILE A 30 5.55 4.28 -10.15
C ILE A 30 6.36 3.83 -11.35
N ASP A 31 7.37 4.63 -11.73
CA ASP A 31 8.25 4.31 -12.85
C ASP A 31 8.89 2.94 -12.69
N ARG A 32 8.75 2.11 -13.72
CA ARG A 32 9.20 0.71 -13.68
C ARG A 32 10.71 0.58 -13.55
N ASP A 33 11.48 1.60 -13.88
CA ASP A 33 12.94 1.68 -13.79
C ASP A 33 13.43 2.49 -12.57
N ILE A 34 12.54 2.84 -11.63
CA ILE A 34 12.89 3.53 -10.39
C ILE A 34 14.09 2.89 -9.69
N SER A 35 15.04 3.71 -9.23
CA SER A 35 16.22 3.23 -8.51
C SER A 35 15.86 2.78 -7.09
N GLY A 36 16.65 1.87 -6.51
CA GLY A 36 16.47 1.44 -5.12
C GLY A 36 16.42 2.62 -4.12
N PRO A 37 17.36 3.58 -4.17
CA PRO A 37 17.29 4.79 -3.34
C PRO A 37 16.00 5.58 -3.53
N ALA A 38 15.58 5.86 -4.77
CA ALA A 38 14.36 6.62 -5.04
C ALA A 38 13.10 5.88 -4.59
N ALA A 39 13.06 4.55 -4.72
CA ALA A 39 11.96 3.71 -4.25
C ALA A 39 11.87 3.72 -2.71
N LEU A 40 13.01 3.67 -2.02
CA LEU A 40 13.07 3.80 -0.56
C LEU A 40 12.68 5.21 -0.11
N ASP A 41 13.15 6.26 -0.79
CA ASP A 41 12.77 7.65 -0.51
C ASP A 41 11.27 7.88 -0.72
N TYR A 42 10.69 7.29 -1.76
CA TYR A 42 9.24 7.26 -1.94
C TYR A 42 8.57 6.56 -0.75
N TRP A 43 8.99 5.34 -0.41
CA TRP A 43 8.32 4.50 0.59
C TRP A 43 8.41 5.09 2.00
N PHE A 44 9.57 5.63 2.37
CA PHE A 44 9.86 6.31 3.64
C PHE A 44 9.67 7.83 3.56
N GLY A 45 8.98 8.31 2.53
CA GLY A 45 8.78 9.73 2.28
C GLY A 45 8.20 10.50 3.49
N PRO A 46 8.25 11.84 3.44
CA PRO A 46 7.91 12.68 4.59
C PRO A 46 6.52 12.36 5.15
N GLU A 47 6.43 12.35 6.48
CA GLU A 47 5.21 12.06 7.26
C GLU A 47 4.69 10.61 7.17
N ARG A 48 5.28 9.76 6.33
CA ARG A 48 4.93 8.34 6.28
C ARG A 48 5.44 7.64 7.53
N ARG A 49 4.56 6.87 8.18
CA ARG A 49 4.96 5.89 9.19
C ARG A 49 4.99 4.53 8.51
N VAL A 50 6.18 3.96 8.42
CA VAL A 50 6.41 2.68 7.74
C VAL A 50 6.42 1.55 8.75
N PHE A 51 5.77 0.45 8.40
CA PHE A 51 5.65 -0.76 9.19
C PHE A 51 6.09 -1.96 8.37
N VAL A 52 6.54 -3.00 9.07
CA VAL A 52 6.88 -4.30 8.51
C VAL A 52 6.12 -5.40 9.23
N ALA A 53 5.69 -6.41 8.48
CA ALA A 53 5.18 -7.66 9.01
C ALA A 53 6.30 -8.70 8.97
N GLU A 54 6.59 -9.32 10.10
CA GLU A 54 7.66 -10.31 10.23
C GLU A 54 7.19 -11.61 10.85
N ASP A 55 7.84 -12.71 10.51
CA ASP A 55 7.68 -14.00 11.17
C ASP A 55 9.07 -14.57 11.50
N GLY A 56 9.42 -14.50 12.79
CA GLY A 56 10.81 -14.70 13.21
C GLY A 56 11.71 -13.60 12.67
N ALA A 57 12.75 -13.97 11.91
CA ALA A 57 13.67 -13.03 11.27
C ALA A 57 13.30 -12.67 9.82
N GLU A 58 12.22 -13.27 9.27
CA GLU A 58 11.82 -13.06 7.88
C GLU A 58 10.80 -11.92 7.79
N LEU A 59 11.09 -10.90 6.98
CA LEU A 59 10.11 -9.87 6.63
C LEU A 59 9.19 -10.38 5.51
N LEU A 60 7.89 -10.38 5.77
CA LEU A 60 6.86 -10.92 4.88
C LEU A 60 6.09 -9.82 4.14
N GLY A 61 6.14 -8.58 4.62
CA GLY A 61 5.47 -7.46 3.99
C GLY A 61 5.84 -6.13 4.64
N THR A 62 5.49 -5.06 3.95
CA THR A 62 5.61 -3.70 4.44
C THR A 62 4.39 -2.89 4.04
N TYR A 63 4.04 -1.91 4.85
CA TYR A 63 3.09 -0.88 4.47
C TYR A 63 3.47 0.45 5.10
N TYR A 64 2.99 1.54 4.52
CA TYR A 64 3.04 2.85 5.17
C TYR A 64 1.64 3.36 5.47
N ILE A 65 1.52 4.24 6.45
CA ILE A 65 0.34 5.10 6.68
C ILE A 65 0.75 6.56 6.67
N VAL A 66 -0.04 7.40 6.01
CA VAL A 66 0.25 8.83 5.84
C VAL A 66 -1.04 9.62 5.72
N ARG A 67 -0.99 10.94 5.96
CA ARG A 67 -2.10 11.83 5.58
C ARG A 67 -2.29 11.76 4.07
N ASN A 68 -3.52 11.48 3.61
CA ASN A 68 -3.82 11.45 2.18
C ASN A 68 -3.77 12.86 1.57
N GLN A 69 -4.18 13.85 2.35
CA GLN A 69 -4.17 15.27 1.99
C GLN A 69 -3.73 16.13 3.19
N LYS A 70 -3.31 17.36 2.94
CA LYS A 70 -2.94 18.32 4.00
C LYS A 70 -4.16 19.15 4.46
N GLY A 71 -3.95 20.04 5.43
CA GLY A 71 -4.96 21.02 5.86
C GLY A 71 -6.30 20.38 6.25
N GLY A 72 -7.41 20.87 5.69
CA GLY A 72 -8.76 20.35 5.97
C GLY A 72 -8.95 18.86 5.67
N GLY A 73 -8.15 18.28 4.77
CA GLY A 73 -8.18 16.85 4.43
C GLY A 73 -7.28 15.97 5.30
N SER A 74 -6.53 16.54 6.25
CA SER A 74 -5.52 15.83 7.06
C SER A 74 -6.04 14.70 7.94
N HIS A 75 -7.36 14.65 8.14
CA HIS A 75 -8.02 13.61 8.90
C HIS A 75 -8.29 12.33 8.09
N VAL A 76 -7.99 12.31 6.79
CA VAL A 76 -8.08 11.13 5.93
C VAL A 76 -6.68 10.58 5.70
N CYS A 77 -6.43 9.31 6.04
CA CYS A 77 -5.17 8.66 5.75
C CYS A 77 -5.19 7.91 4.42
N ASN A 78 -3.99 7.59 3.94
CA ASN A 78 -3.74 6.67 2.84
C ASN A 78 -2.70 5.64 3.30
N CYS A 79 -2.79 4.44 2.75
CA CYS A 79 -1.77 3.41 2.92
C CYS A 79 -1.38 2.80 1.58
N GLY A 80 -0.11 2.41 1.46
CA GLY A 80 0.38 1.52 0.42
C GLY A 80 0.92 0.25 1.05
N TYR A 81 0.67 -0.91 0.45
CA TYR A 81 1.02 -2.24 0.97
C TYR A 81 1.78 -3.04 -0.08
N VAL A 82 2.84 -3.72 0.35
CA VAL A 82 3.56 -4.71 -0.46
C VAL A 82 3.84 -5.95 0.39
N THR A 83 3.62 -7.13 -0.19
CA THR A 83 3.97 -8.41 0.44
C THR A 83 5.11 -9.06 -0.32
N ALA A 84 6.03 -9.72 0.38
CA ALA A 84 7.04 -10.57 -0.22
C ALA A 84 6.39 -11.64 -1.11
N ALA A 85 7.04 -11.99 -2.23
CA ALA A 85 6.53 -13.02 -3.14
C ALA A 85 6.34 -14.38 -2.45
N ALA A 86 7.27 -14.75 -1.56
CA ALA A 86 7.23 -15.97 -0.76
C ALA A 86 6.12 -15.97 0.33
N ALA A 87 5.51 -14.81 0.60
CA ALA A 87 4.45 -14.66 1.59
C ALA A 87 3.03 -14.67 0.98
N ARG A 88 2.91 -14.90 -0.33
CA ARG A 88 1.61 -15.03 -1.01
C ARG A 88 0.80 -16.19 -0.39
N GLY A 89 -0.50 -15.97 -0.21
CA GLY A 89 -1.40 -16.95 0.42
C GLY A 89 -1.36 -17.02 1.95
N LYS A 90 -0.37 -16.41 2.62
CA LYS A 90 -0.21 -16.48 4.09
C LYS A 90 -1.01 -15.45 4.89
N GLY A 91 -1.96 -14.75 4.26
CA GLY A 91 -2.80 -13.74 4.94
C GLY A 91 -2.10 -12.43 5.33
N VAL A 92 -0.84 -12.22 4.96
CA VAL A 92 -0.02 -11.05 5.37
C VAL A 92 -0.66 -9.71 5.02
N ALA A 93 -1.17 -9.55 3.79
CA ALA A 93 -1.86 -8.33 3.38
C ALA A 93 -3.10 -8.03 4.26
N ARG A 94 -3.86 -9.07 4.64
CA ARG A 94 -5.04 -8.90 5.52
C ARG A 94 -4.63 -8.49 6.92
N ALA A 95 -3.53 -9.04 7.44
CA ALA A 95 -3.03 -8.65 8.76
C ALA A 95 -2.47 -7.22 8.79
N MET A 96 -1.72 -6.82 7.76
CA MET A 96 -1.25 -5.42 7.63
C MET A 96 -2.42 -4.45 7.48
N LEU A 97 -3.45 -4.83 6.72
CA LEU A 97 -4.67 -4.04 6.61
C LEU A 97 -5.36 -3.89 7.98
N ALA A 98 -5.63 -5.00 8.67
CA ALA A 98 -6.24 -4.98 10.00
C ALA A 98 -5.46 -4.08 10.96
N HIS A 99 -4.14 -4.27 11.04
CA HIS A 99 -3.28 -3.43 11.87
C HIS A 99 -3.34 -1.95 11.48
N SER A 100 -3.34 -1.62 10.18
CA SER A 100 -3.45 -0.22 9.74
C SER A 100 -4.80 0.42 10.06
N LEU A 101 -5.88 -0.36 10.05
CA LEU A 101 -7.23 0.08 10.39
C LEU A 101 -7.39 0.31 11.90
N ASP A 102 -6.78 -0.55 12.72
CA ASP A 102 -6.75 -0.37 14.18
C ASP A 102 -5.86 0.81 14.60
N LEU A 103 -4.73 0.99 13.90
CA LEU A 103 -3.78 2.07 14.17
C LEU A 103 -4.35 3.44 13.79
N ALA A 104 -5.03 3.56 12.65
CA ALA A 104 -5.40 4.84 12.07
C ALA A 104 -6.21 5.77 13.03
N PRO A 105 -7.24 5.31 13.75
CA PRO A 105 -7.95 6.12 14.75
C PRO A 105 -7.05 6.63 15.87
N THR A 106 -6.08 5.83 16.33
CA THR A 106 -5.13 6.23 17.38
C THR A 106 -4.18 7.34 16.92
N LEU A 107 -4.02 7.51 15.60
CA LEU A 107 -3.28 8.61 14.98
C LEU A 107 -4.15 9.84 14.67
N GLY A 108 -5.43 9.80 15.04
CA GLY A 108 -6.39 10.89 14.82
C GLY A 108 -7.06 10.90 13.44
N PHE A 109 -6.88 9.84 12.64
CA PHE A 109 -7.58 9.70 11.37
C PHE A 109 -9.03 9.29 11.58
N ARG A 110 -9.93 9.82 10.75
CA ARG A 110 -11.37 9.51 10.76
C ARG A 110 -11.83 8.76 9.51
N ALA A 111 -10.96 8.62 8.52
CA ALA A 111 -11.21 7.88 7.30
C ALA A 111 -9.90 7.41 6.67
N MET A 112 -9.99 6.40 5.81
CA MET A 112 -8.91 5.91 4.97
C MET A 112 -9.35 5.92 3.50
N GLN A 113 -8.46 6.37 2.62
CA GLN A 113 -8.72 6.48 1.19
C GLN A 113 -7.55 5.92 0.38
N TYR A 114 -7.86 5.13 -0.64
CA TYR A 114 -6.94 4.69 -1.68
C TYR A 114 -7.28 5.40 -2.98
N ASN A 115 -6.33 6.17 -3.51
CA ASN A 115 -6.57 7.10 -4.62
C ASN A 115 -6.54 6.43 -6.00
N CYS A 116 -5.77 5.36 -6.14
CA CYS A 116 -5.51 4.70 -7.42
C CYS A 116 -5.34 3.20 -7.16
N VAL A 117 -6.45 2.48 -7.06
CA VAL A 117 -6.47 1.01 -6.98
C VAL A 117 -6.71 0.47 -8.38
N ILE A 118 -5.72 -0.19 -8.97
CA ILE A 118 -5.82 -0.69 -10.35
C ILE A 118 -6.92 -1.76 -10.42
N SER A 119 -7.88 -1.59 -11.32
CA SER A 119 -9.09 -2.43 -11.40
C SER A 119 -8.79 -3.91 -11.70
N THR A 120 -7.70 -4.19 -12.40
CA THR A 120 -7.22 -5.56 -12.68
C THR A 120 -6.54 -6.22 -11.49
N ASN A 121 -6.15 -5.47 -10.44
CA ASN A 121 -5.66 -6.01 -9.18
C ASN A 121 -6.83 -6.52 -8.31
N THR A 122 -7.55 -7.50 -8.85
CA THR A 122 -8.78 -8.07 -8.27
C THR A 122 -8.59 -8.58 -6.85
N ARG A 123 -7.39 -9.08 -6.51
CA ARG A 123 -7.05 -9.51 -5.14
C ARG A 123 -7.04 -8.35 -4.15
N ALA A 124 -6.47 -7.20 -4.52
CA ALA A 124 -6.47 -6.02 -3.67
C ALA A 124 -7.90 -5.47 -3.55
N VAL A 125 -8.62 -5.34 -4.66
CA VAL A 125 -10.02 -4.89 -4.69
C VAL A 125 -10.91 -5.75 -3.78
N ASP A 126 -10.85 -7.08 -3.87
CA ASP A 126 -11.59 -7.99 -2.97
C ASP A 126 -11.18 -7.81 -1.51
N THR A 127 -9.87 -7.66 -1.25
CA THR A 127 -9.35 -7.45 0.12
C THR A 127 -9.88 -6.16 0.74
N TRP A 128 -9.88 -5.05 0.00
CA TRP A 128 -10.39 -3.76 0.50
C TRP A 128 -11.91 -3.77 0.64
N THR A 129 -12.63 -4.34 -0.33
CA THR A 129 -14.09 -4.43 -0.30
C THR A 129 -14.56 -5.22 0.93
N ARG A 130 -13.94 -6.37 1.22
CA ARG A 130 -14.26 -7.17 2.43
C ARG A 130 -13.92 -6.46 3.74
N ALA A 131 -12.99 -5.51 3.71
CA ALA A 131 -12.65 -4.69 4.86
C ALA A 131 -13.58 -3.46 5.02
N GLY A 132 -14.63 -3.34 4.20
CA GLY A 132 -15.63 -2.28 4.29
C GLY A 132 -15.24 -0.99 3.58
N PHE A 133 -14.38 -1.05 2.56
CA PHE A 133 -14.15 0.08 1.66
C PHE A 133 -15.19 0.10 0.55
N ASP A 134 -15.76 1.29 0.31
CA ASP A 134 -16.63 1.56 -0.82
C ASP A 134 -15.81 2.06 -2.01
N THR A 135 -16.15 1.60 -3.22
CA THR A 135 -15.67 2.23 -4.45
C THR A 135 -16.47 3.50 -4.69
N VAL A 136 -15.88 4.65 -4.38
CA VAL A 136 -16.53 5.97 -4.51
C VAL A 136 -16.29 6.65 -5.85
N GLY A 137 -15.38 6.09 -6.66
CA GLY A 137 -15.10 6.57 -8.00
C GLY A 137 -14.39 5.53 -8.85
N ARG A 138 -14.58 5.64 -10.16
CA ARG A 138 -13.90 4.86 -11.19
C ARG A 138 -13.39 5.84 -12.24
N LEU A 139 -12.10 5.76 -12.54
CA LEU A 139 -11.41 6.58 -13.53
C LEU A 139 -11.12 5.69 -14.75
N PRO A 140 -11.91 5.81 -15.84
CA PRO A 140 -11.74 4.96 -17.02
C PRO A 140 -10.39 5.19 -17.69
N GLY A 141 -9.66 4.12 -18.02
CA GLY A 141 -8.39 4.18 -18.75
C GLY A 141 -7.26 4.95 -18.04
N ALA A 142 -7.37 5.16 -16.73
CA ALA A 142 -6.45 6.03 -15.99
C ALA A 142 -5.09 5.38 -15.64
N PHE A 143 -4.86 4.14 -16.08
CA PHE A 143 -3.60 3.42 -15.86
C PHE A 143 -3.21 2.61 -17.09
N GLU A 144 -2.02 2.85 -17.63
CA GLU A 144 -1.43 2.06 -18.72
C GLU A 144 -0.68 0.85 -18.13
N MET A 145 -1.08 -0.36 -18.52
CA MET A 145 -0.43 -1.61 -18.15
C MET A 145 0.90 -1.79 -18.93
N PRO A 146 1.81 -2.66 -18.47
CA PRO A 146 3.10 -2.89 -19.15
C PRO A 146 3.01 -3.37 -20.60
N ASP A 147 1.87 -3.92 -21.01
CA ASP A 147 1.55 -4.37 -22.36
C ASP A 147 0.90 -3.28 -23.23
N GLY A 148 0.76 -2.05 -22.70
CA GLY A 148 0.16 -0.89 -23.36
C GLY A 148 -1.37 -0.83 -23.24
N GLN A 149 -2.02 -1.76 -22.54
CA GLN A 149 -3.46 -1.70 -22.33
C GLN A 149 -3.82 -0.66 -21.26
N GLU A 150 -4.71 0.27 -21.59
CA GLU A 150 -5.32 1.17 -20.59
C GLU A 150 -6.39 0.42 -19.77
N VAL A 151 -6.29 0.51 -18.46
CA VAL A 151 -7.25 -0.06 -17.50
C VAL A 151 -7.69 0.98 -16.49
N ASP A 152 -8.80 0.69 -15.81
CA ASP A 152 -9.39 1.67 -14.91
C ASP A 152 -8.68 1.70 -13.57
N ALA A 153 -8.66 2.87 -12.94
CA ALA A 153 -8.30 3.04 -11.55
C ALA A 153 -9.54 3.30 -10.69
N LEU A 154 -9.59 2.70 -9.51
CA LEU A 154 -10.67 2.87 -8.54
C LEU A 154 -10.21 3.81 -7.42
N VAL A 155 -11.11 4.69 -7.00
CA VAL A 155 -10.99 5.44 -5.75
C VAL A 155 -11.82 4.70 -4.71
N MET A 156 -11.15 4.24 -3.65
CA MET A 156 -11.81 3.49 -2.57
C MET A 156 -11.72 4.26 -1.25
N PHE A 157 -12.80 4.29 -0.48
CA PHE A 157 -12.92 5.08 0.73
C PHE A 157 -13.60 4.28 1.84
N ARG A 158 -13.13 4.45 3.07
CA ARG A 158 -13.73 3.89 4.28
C ARG A 158 -13.70 4.90 5.41
N ARG A 159 -14.83 5.10 6.09
CA ARG A 159 -14.87 5.79 7.38
C ARG A 159 -14.40 4.85 8.49
N LEU A 160 -13.60 5.36 9.42
CA LEU A 160 -13.01 4.60 10.54
C LEU A 160 -13.82 4.74 11.82
#